data_AF-A0A936CAG5-F1
#
_entry.id   AF-A0A936CAG5-F1
#
_cell.length_a   1.000
_cell.length_b   1.000
_cell.length_c   1.000
_cell.angle_alpha   90.00
_cell.angle_beta   90.00
_cell.angle_gamma   90.00
#
_symmetry.space_group_name_H-M   'P 1'
#
loop_
_entity.id
_entity.type
_entity.pdbx_description
1 polymer ?
#
loop_
_entity_poly.entity_id
_entity_poly.type
_entity_poly.pdbx_seq_one_letter_code
_entity_poly.pdbx_strand_id
1 'polypeptide(L)'
;MNPMMLIRLAMTTGVLMFGGITWFIRRGGDAPTFDPANANTLLWAARAVWGASMAACMILFFALRNARRPAQVKTLSLVGWAAGEAVALMGGVVWFLTGNTQWYSFGLVYLVLTFLAFPAPRE
;
A
#
# COMPACT_ATOMS: atom_id res chain seq x y z
N MET A 1 -14.39 5.36 19.40
CA MET A 1 -13.54 5.37 18.18
C MET A 1 -14.22 4.54 17.11
N ASN A 2 -14.32 5.04 15.88
CA ASN A 2 -14.93 4.30 14.77
C ASN A 2 -14.05 3.07 14.44
N PRO A 3 -14.59 1.83 14.46
CA PRO A 3 -13.81 0.61 14.21
C PRO A 3 -13.09 0.62 12.86
N MET A 4 -13.65 1.31 11.85
CA MET A 4 -13.01 1.50 10.55
C MET A 4 -11.69 2.28 10.66
N MET A 5 -11.67 3.31 11.50
CA MET A 5 -10.49 4.14 11.70
C MET A 5 -9.40 3.37 12.45
N LEU A 6 -9.78 2.52 13.41
CA LEU A 6 -8.86 1.60 14.09
C LEU A 6 -8.18 0.65 13.13
N ILE A 7 -8.95 0.01 12.24
CA ILE A 7 -8.40 -0.92 11.23
C ILE A 7 -7.43 -0.18 10.32
N ARG A 8 -7.82 0.98 9.78
CA ARG A 8 -6.93 1.79 8.92
C ARG A 8 -5.66 2.21 9.62
N LEU A 9 -5.74 2.65 10.88
CA LEU A 9 -4.56 3.01 11.66
C LEU A 9 -3.65 1.81 11.89
N ALA A 10 -4.21 0.66 12.28
CA ALA A 10 -3.43 -0.57 12.49
C ALA A 10 -2.71 -1.00 11.20
N MET A 11 -3.41 -0.97 10.08
CA MET A 11 -2.86 -1.35 8.78
C MET A 11 -1.78 -0.35 8.30
N THR A 12 -2.03 0.96 8.39
CA THR A 12 -1.03 2.02 8.09
C THR A 12 0.21 1.86 8.95
N THR A 13 0.00 1.60 10.25
CA THR A 13 1.09 1.41 11.19
C THR A 13 1.95 0.22 10.78
N GLY A 14 1.35 -0.87 10.30
CA GLY A 14 2.07 -2.00 9.71
C GLY A 14 2.96 -1.58 8.52
N VAL A 15 2.42 -0.81 7.58
CA VAL A 15 3.18 -0.30 6.42
C VAL A 15 4.35 0.60 6.83
N LEU A 16 4.12 1.49 7.80
CA LEU A 16 5.15 2.41 8.32
C LEU A 16 6.20 1.68 9.14
N MET A 17 5.80 0.73 9.99
CA MET A 17 6.70 -0.13 10.76
C MET A 17 7.60 -0.93 9.81
N PHE A 18 7.03 -1.50 8.74
CA PHE A 18 7.82 -2.22 7.74
C PHE A 18 8.89 -1.32 7.11
N GLY A 19 8.54 -0.09 6.74
CA GLY A 19 9.50 0.89 6.25
C GLY A 19 10.56 1.29 7.28
N GLY A 20 10.15 1.48 8.54
CA GLY A 20 11.05 1.80 9.64
C GLY A 20 12.06 0.69 9.93
N ILE A 21 11.61 -0.57 9.94
CA ILE A 21 12.47 -1.75 10.09
C ILE A 21 13.42 -1.85 8.91
N THR A 22 12.92 -1.68 7.68
CA THR A 22 13.74 -1.69 6.47
C THR A 22 14.84 -0.63 6.54
N TRP A 23 14.49 0.59 6.93
CA TRP A 23 15.46 1.68 7.12
C TRP A 23 16.53 1.32 8.16
N PHE A 24 16.12 0.77 9.29
CA PHE A 24 17.02 0.39 10.38
C PHE A 24 18.01 -0.69 9.94
N ILE A 25 17.53 -1.78 9.33
CA ILE A 25 18.36 -2.87 8.83
C ILE A 25 19.35 -2.37 7.78
N ARG A 26 18.88 -1.57 6.80
CA ARG A 26 19.76 -1.06 5.75
C ARG A 26 20.78 -0.05 6.26
N ARG A 27 20.45 0.73 7.29
CA ARG A 27 21.40 1.63 7.95
C ARG A 27 22.46 0.89 8.76
N GLY A 28 22.10 -0.25 9.36
CA GLY A 28 23.01 -1.11 10.12
C GLY A 28 24.03 -1.87 9.25
N GLY A 29 23.82 -1.93 7.93
CA GLY A 29 24.68 -2.69 7.02
C GLY A 29 24.29 -4.16 6.85
N ASP A 30 23.31 -4.64 7.62
CA ASP A 30 22.80 -6.03 7.60
C ASP A 30 21.75 -6.28 6.51
N ALA A 31 21.76 -5.47 5.44
CA ALA A 31 20.82 -5.64 4.35
C ALA A 31 21.11 -6.95 3.60
N PRO A 32 20.09 -7.76 3.26
CA PRO A 32 20.30 -8.98 2.50
C PRO A 32 20.91 -8.66 1.13
N THR A 33 21.90 -9.45 0.72
CA THR A 33 22.47 -9.40 -0.63
C THR A 33 21.42 -9.91 -1.62
N PHE A 34 21.01 -9.06 -2.55
CA PHE A 34 20.04 -9.39 -3.58
C PHE A 34 20.73 -9.58 -4.93
N ASP A 35 20.46 -10.71 -5.58
CA ASP A 35 21.03 -11.06 -6.88
C ASP A 35 20.48 -10.13 -7.98
N PRO A 36 21.34 -9.37 -8.69
CA PRO A 36 20.93 -8.52 -9.81
C PRO A 36 20.18 -9.26 -10.91
N ALA A 37 20.43 -10.55 -11.13
CA ALA A 37 19.73 -11.35 -12.14
C ALA A 37 18.21 -11.44 -11.86
N ASN A 38 17.82 -11.41 -10.58
CA ASN A 38 16.42 -11.47 -10.15
C ASN A 38 15.76 -10.09 -10.07
N ALA A 39 16.51 -8.99 -10.25
CA ALA A 39 15.99 -7.64 -10.16
C ALA A 39 14.87 -7.37 -11.17
N ASN A 40 15.03 -7.82 -12.41
CA ASN A 40 14.02 -7.63 -13.43
C ASN A 40 12.71 -8.34 -13.08
N THR A 41 12.78 -9.58 -12.61
CA THR A 41 11.60 -10.34 -12.18
C THR A 41 10.88 -9.66 -11.01
N LEU A 42 11.64 -9.20 -10.01
CA LEU A 42 11.08 -8.47 -8.87
C LEU A 42 10.39 -7.17 -9.31
N LEU A 43 11.01 -6.40 -10.20
CA LEU A 43 10.43 -5.16 -10.70
C LEU A 43 9.20 -5.41 -11.58
N TRP A 44 9.15 -6.50 -12.33
CA TRP A 44 7.94 -6.91 -13.06
C TRP A 44 6.81 -7.29 -12.11
N ALA A 45 7.10 -8.06 -11.05
CA ALA A 45 6.12 -8.35 -10.01
C ALA A 45 5.63 -7.07 -9.34
N ALA A 46 6.52 -6.12 -9.04
CA ALA A 46 6.16 -4.83 -8.44
C ALA A 46 5.23 -4.02 -9.37
N ARG A 47 5.54 -3.98 -10.67
CA ARG A 47 4.70 -3.34 -11.69
C ARG A 47 3.34 -4.02 -11.82
N ALA A 48 3.29 -5.35 -11.75
CA ALA A 48 2.04 -6.11 -11.79
C ALA A 48 1.14 -5.78 -10.57
N VAL A 49 1.71 -5.73 -9.37
CA VAL A 49 1.00 -5.30 -8.15
C VAL A 49 0.50 -3.87 -8.28
N TRP A 50 1.34 -2.95 -8.78
CA TRP A 50 0.95 -1.57 -9.07
C TRP A 50 -0.24 -1.51 -10.04
N GLY A 51 -0.14 -2.19 -11.19
CA GLY A 51 -1.18 -2.21 -12.21
C GLY A 51 -2.49 -2.81 -11.69
N ALA A 52 -2.41 -3.94 -11.01
CA ALA A 52 -3.57 -4.61 -10.41
C ALA A 52 -4.23 -3.73 -9.33
N SER A 53 -3.45 -3.11 -8.46
CA SER A 53 -3.97 -2.17 -7.46
C SER A 53 -4.62 -0.96 -8.10
N MET A 54 -4.01 -0.39 -9.16
CA MET A 54 -4.58 0.77 -9.84
C MET A 54 -5.91 0.44 -10.51
N ALA A 55 -5.99 -0.72 -11.18
CA ALA A 55 -7.24 -1.22 -11.74
C ALA A 55 -8.29 -1.47 -10.64
N ALA A 56 -7.91 -2.10 -9.53
CA ALA A 56 -8.80 -2.34 -8.40
C ALA A 56 -9.31 -1.03 -7.80
N CYS A 57 -8.44 -0.06 -7.53
CA CYS A 57 -8.82 1.27 -7.04
C CYS A 57 -9.76 2.00 -8.01
N MET A 58 -9.53 1.93 -9.32
CA MET A 58 -10.45 2.53 -10.30
C MET A 58 -11.84 1.88 -10.23
N ILE A 59 -11.92 0.55 -10.26
CA ILE A 59 -13.19 -0.20 -10.18
C ILE A 59 -13.92 0.12 -8.87
N LEU A 60 -13.20 0.10 -7.75
CA LEU A 60 -13.75 0.37 -6.42
C LEU A 60 -14.20 1.82 -6.28
N PHE A 61 -13.50 2.78 -6.89
CA PHE A 61 -13.90 4.19 -6.88
C PHE A 61 -15.23 4.41 -7.61
N PHE A 62 -15.41 3.81 -8.79
CA PHE A 62 -16.69 3.85 -9.49
C PHE A 62 -17.79 3.11 -8.73
N ALA A 63 -17.48 1.96 -8.13
CA ALA A 63 -18.43 1.22 -7.30
C ALA A 63 -18.85 2.04 -6.05
N LEU A 64 -17.92 2.75 -5.43
CA LEU A 64 -18.17 3.61 -4.27
C LEU A 64 -19.09 4.77 -4.63
N ARG A 65 -18.86 5.42 -5.78
CA ARG A 65 -19.70 6.51 -6.28
C ARG A 65 -21.15 6.09 -6.51
N ASN A 66 -21.37 4.82 -6.84
CA ASN A 66 -22.70 4.26 -7.07
C ASN A 66 -23.32 3.60 -5.83
N ALA A 67 -22.58 3.48 -4.73
CA ALA A 67 -23.03 2.81 -3.52
C ALA A 67 -24.07 3.66 -2.78
N ARG A 68 -25.25 3.08 -2.52
CA ARG A 68 -26.35 3.74 -1.81
C ARG A 68 -26.49 3.31 -0.35
N ARG A 69 -25.89 2.16 0.00
CA ARG A 69 -26.00 1.58 1.35
C ARG A 69 -24.77 1.92 2.19
N PRO A 70 -24.92 2.37 3.45
CA PRO A 70 -23.79 2.77 4.29
C PRO A 70 -22.83 1.60 4.58
N ALA A 71 -23.34 0.37 4.71
CA ALA A 71 -22.50 -0.82 4.87
C ALA A 71 -21.62 -1.09 3.63
N GLN A 72 -22.16 -0.87 2.42
CA GLN A 72 -21.41 -1.05 1.18
C GLN A 72 -20.31 -0.01 1.03
N VAL A 73 -20.60 1.26 1.36
CA VAL A 73 -19.61 2.35 1.37
C VAL A 73 -18.45 2.02 2.32
N LYS A 74 -18.75 1.54 3.53
CA LYS A 74 -17.74 1.11 4.50
C LYS A 74 -16.82 0.03 3.91
N THR A 75 -17.39 -1.05 3.38
CA THR A 75 -16.61 -2.16 2.82
C THR A 75 -15.76 -1.71 1.63
N LEU A 76 -16.34 -0.98 0.68
CA LEU A 76 -15.61 -0.50 -0.50
C LEU A 76 -14.47 0.45 -0.12
N SER A 77 -14.69 1.34 0.85
CA SER A 77 -13.63 2.23 1.36
C SER A 77 -12.51 1.46 2.07
N LEU A 78 -12.80 0.36 2.74
CA LEU A 78 -11.78 -0.48 3.37
C LEU A 78 -10.97 -1.29 2.34
N VAL A 79 -11.65 -1.85 1.33
CA VAL A 79 -10.98 -2.62 0.28
C VAL A 79 -10.12 -1.72 -0.61
N GLY A 80 -10.63 -0.54 -0.99
CA GLY A 80 -9.84 0.44 -1.78
C GLY A 80 -8.62 0.94 -1.02
N TRP A 81 -8.73 1.04 0.30
CA TRP A 81 -7.60 1.31 1.16
C TRP A 81 -6.55 0.19 1.15
N ALA A 82 -6.99 -1.06 1.38
CA ALA A 82 -6.10 -2.22 1.41
C ALA A 82 -5.34 -2.42 0.07
N ALA A 83 -5.98 -2.08 -1.06
CA ALA A 83 -5.31 -2.05 -2.35
C ALA A 83 -4.12 -1.06 -2.35
N GLY A 84 -4.32 0.16 -1.82
CA GLY A 84 -3.25 1.14 -1.65
C GLY A 84 -2.08 0.66 -0.80
N GLU A 85 -2.35 -0.09 0.27
CA GLU A 85 -1.30 -0.63 1.12
C GLU A 85 -0.46 -1.71 0.43
N ALA A 86 -1.08 -2.53 -0.42
CA ALA A 86 -0.34 -3.54 -1.17
C ALA A 86 0.78 -2.91 -2.01
N VAL A 87 0.52 -1.73 -2.59
CA VAL A 87 1.50 -0.94 -3.37
C VAL A 87 2.63 -0.45 -2.47
N ALA A 88 2.32 0.11 -1.30
CA ALA A 88 3.30 0.59 -0.34
C ALA A 88 4.18 -0.56 0.22
N LEU A 89 3.58 -1.68 0.59
CA LEU A 89 4.28 -2.86 1.08
C LEU A 89 5.18 -3.46 0.00
N MET A 90 4.69 -3.59 -1.24
CA MET A 90 5.51 -4.07 -2.35
C MET A 90 6.69 -3.13 -2.62
N GLY A 91 6.46 -1.81 -2.55
CA GLY A 91 7.54 -0.83 -2.62
C GLY A 91 8.56 -0.96 -1.49
N GLY A 92 8.08 -1.31 -0.29
CA GLY A 92 8.91 -1.64 0.85
C GLY A 92 9.77 -2.87 0.60
N VAL A 93 9.22 -3.94 0.02
CA VAL A 93 9.97 -5.14 -0.36
C VAL A 93 11.07 -4.80 -1.37
N VAL A 94 10.76 -3.99 -2.38
CA VAL A 94 11.76 -3.53 -3.35
C VAL A 94 12.85 -2.72 -2.66
N TRP A 95 12.50 -1.81 -1.75
CA TRP A 95 13.49 -1.06 -0.99
C TRP A 95 14.34 -1.97 -0.10
N PHE A 96 13.72 -2.92 0.61
CA PHE A 96 14.39 -3.85 1.50
C PHE A 96 15.41 -4.71 0.77
N LEU A 97 15.09 -5.20 -0.43
CA LEU A 97 15.99 -6.06 -1.21
C LEU A 97 17.01 -5.25 -2.03
N THR A 98 16.56 -4.24 -2.77
CA THR A 98 17.40 -3.57 -3.78
C THR A 98 18.05 -2.29 -3.30
N GLY A 99 17.52 -1.66 -2.25
CA GLY A 99 17.96 -0.35 -1.76
C GLY A 99 17.34 0.81 -2.47
N ASN A 100 16.55 0.56 -3.50
CA ASN A 100 15.82 1.60 -4.19
C ASN A 100 14.63 2.07 -3.34
N THR A 101 14.81 3.21 -2.67
CA THR A 101 13.79 3.86 -1.83
C THR A 101 12.60 4.38 -2.62
N GLN A 102 12.76 4.68 -3.92
CA GLN A 102 11.73 5.36 -4.73
C GLN A 102 10.42 4.56 -4.76
N TRP A 103 10.51 3.23 -4.83
CA TRP A 103 9.33 2.36 -4.86
C TRP A 103 8.50 2.46 -3.58
N TYR A 104 9.15 2.51 -2.41
CA TYR A 104 8.46 2.70 -1.14
C TYR A 104 7.87 4.10 -1.05
N SER A 105 8.63 5.14 -1.42
CA SER A 105 8.15 6.53 -1.42
C SER A 105 6.92 6.72 -2.29
N PHE A 106 6.94 6.20 -3.52
CA PHE A 106 5.80 6.28 -4.43
C PHE A 106 4.61 5.46 -3.92
N GLY A 107 4.86 4.30 -3.31
CA GLY A 107 3.81 3.50 -2.68
C GLY A 107 3.17 4.22 -1.48
N LEU A 108 3.95 4.95 -0.68
CA LEU A 108 3.42 5.79 0.41
C LEU A 108 2.56 6.94 -0.13
N VAL A 109 3.01 7.63 -1.18
CA VAL A 109 2.20 8.65 -1.84
C VAL A 109 0.89 8.04 -2.37
N TYR A 110 0.97 6.86 -2.99
CA TYR A 110 -0.21 6.14 -3.46
C TYR A 110 -1.17 5.79 -2.31
N LEU A 111 -0.66 5.34 -1.17
CA LEU A 111 -1.46 5.07 0.04
C LEU A 111 -2.14 6.34 0.58
N VAL A 112 -1.45 7.49 0.58
CA VAL A 112 -2.06 8.77 0.97
C VAL A 112 -3.17 9.15 -0.03
N LEU A 113 -2.96 8.94 -1.32
CA LEU A 113 -3.99 9.17 -2.33
C LEU A 113 -5.21 8.27 -2.14
N THR A 114 -5.03 7.00 -1.75
CA THR A 114 -6.17 6.11 -1.43
C THR A 114 -6.89 6.54 -0.16
N PHE A 115 -6.19 7.14 0.82
CA PHE A 115 -6.82 7.77 1.99
C PHE A 115 -7.84 8.83 1.54
N LEU A 116 -7.44 9.68 0.61
CA LEU A 116 -8.25 10.79 0.09
C LEU A 116 -9.39 10.30 -0.81
N ALA A 117 -9.09 9.32 -1.69
CA ALA A 117 -10.07 8.78 -2.65
C ALA A 117 -11.15 7.93 -1.98
N PHE A 118 -10.82 7.26 -0.88
CA PHE A 118 -11.72 6.39 -0.12
C PHE A 118 -11.88 6.91 1.32
N PRO A 119 -12.71 7.93 1.56
CA PRO A 119 -12.88 8.48 2.91
C PRO A 119 -13.52 7.46 3.86
N ALA A 120 -13.11 7.51 5.13
CA ALA A 120 -13.77 6.75 6.19
C ALA A 120 -15.15 7.39 6.44
N PRO A 121 -16.26 6.61 6.39
CA PRO A 121 -17.57 7.14 6.72
C PRO A 121 -17.56 7.68 8.16
N ARG A 122 -17.82 8.99 8.29
CA ARG A 122 -18.07 9.64 9.59
C ARG A 122 -19.46 9.17 10.02
N GLU A 123 -19.52 8.28 11.00
CA GLU A 123 -20.76 8.05 11.76
C GLU A 123 -21.08 9.30 12.56
#